data_AF-A0A9D9QXS7-F1
#
_entry.id   AF-A0A9D9QXS7-F1
#
_cell.length_a   1.000
_cell.length_b   1.000
_cell.length_c   1.000
_cell.angle_alpha   90.00
_cell.angle_beta   90.00
_cell.angle_gamma   90.00
#
_symmetry.space_group_name_H-M   'P 1'
#
loop_
_entity.id
_entity.type
_entity.pdbx_description
1 polymer ?
#
loop_
_entity_poly.entity_id
_entity_poly.type
_entity_poly.pdbx_seq_one_letter_code
_entity_poly.pdbx_strand_id
1 'polypeptide(L)'
;MNIKHSMKAKVDNVSQETTNPKKSIKLTDTSVTFAMKDIEGNKLIATDKKVIDQIGQLTRNLHDSLRELGYDKRLESIAAGVPEAQDKLSYVATKTEQAAERTLNATEIAMPIQERLSTDAIHLSKQWKQALETQQTNPDTEKFKLLLINTLQYLDKIPEQANATNAQLLEIMMAQDFQDLTGQVIKKITHMVQSLEKDLIDLLLANVPTKKNPIADEGLMNGPVINPEKQSNVVCNQDQVDDLLASLGF
;
A
#
# COMPACT_ATOMS: atom_id res chain seq x y z
N MET A 1 -45.20 46.17 -6.62
CA MET A 1 -45.79 45.98 -5.28
C MET A 1 -44.91 44.93 -4.59
N ASN A 2 -43.78 45.33 -3.97
CA ASN A 2 -43.59 45.66 -2.53
C ASN A 2 -43.74 44.39 -1.64
N ILE A 3 -42.89 43.97 -0.68
CA ILE A 3 -41.71 44.49 0.09
C ILE A 3 -41.04 43.20 0.70
N LYS A 4 -39.72 42.93 0.64
CA LYS A 4 -38.60 43.36 1.53
C LYS A 4 -38.78 43.13 3.05
N HIS A 5 -37.68 42.75 3.72
CA HIS A 5 -37.39 42.82 5.18
C HIS A 5 -38.03 41.72 6.06
N SER A 6 -37.42 41.19 7.13
CA SER A 6 -36.31 41.67 7.97
C SER A 6 -35.72 40.50 8.77
N MET A 7 -34.41 40.27 8.68
CA MET A 7 -33.62 39.74 9.80
C MET A 7 -32.90 40.94 10.42
N LYS A 8 -33.16 41.24 11.70
CA LYS A 8 -32.32 42.16 12.47
C LYS A 8 -32.53 42.04 13.97
N ALA A 9 -31.39 41.84 14.64
CA ALA A 9 -30.99 42.40 15.94
C ALA A 9 -31.74 41.90 17.19
N LYS A 10 -31.19 41.87 18.41
CA LYS A 10 -30.15 42.69 19.07
C LYS A 10 -29.86 41.95 20.41
N VAL A 11 -28.61 41.67 20.81
CA VAL A 11 -27.70 42.49 21.66
C VAL A 11 -27.58 42.01 23.11
N ASP A 12 -26.31 41.86 23.50
CA ASP A 12 -25.63 42.18 24.77
C ASP A 12 -26.36 41.96 26.11
N ASN A 13 -25.69 41.31 27.07
CA ASN A 13 -24.90 42.02 28.09
C ASN A 13 -24.21 41.07 29.09
N VAL A 14 -23.10 41.57 29.64
CA VAL A 14 -22.09 41.01 30.54
C VAL A 14 -22.46 41.20 32.03
N SER A 15 -21.76 40.47 32.93
CA SER A 15 -21.65 40.64 34.41
C SER A 15 -22.79 40.09 35.28
N GLN A 16 -22.62 39.59 36.52
CA GLN A 16 -21.49 39.30 37.42
C GLN A 16 -22.07 38.52 38.64
N GLU A 17 -21.19 37.82 39.37
CA GLU A 17 -21.16 37.66 40.84
C GLU A 17 -22.18 36.85 41.66
N THR A 18 -21.58 35.92 42.44
CA THR A 18 -21.80 35.62 43.86
C THR A 18 -23.09 34.92 44.32
N THR A 19 -22.92 33.80 45.02
CA THR A 19 -23.17 33.66 46.47
C THR A 19 -23.39 32.18 46.85
N ASN A 20 -22.64 31.72 47.85
CA ASN A 20 -22.92 30.48 48.60
C ASN A 20 -23.89 30.83 49.76
N PRO A 21 -24.74 29.91 50.27
CA PRO A 21 -24.49 29.42 51.65
C PRO A 21 -25.06 28.04 52.07
N LYS A 22 -24.33 27.37 53.01
CA LYS A 22 -24.78 26.53 54.18
C LYS A 22 -25.59 25.22 53.89
N LYS A 23 -25.54 24.08 54.62
CA LYS A 23 -25.18 23.68 56.01
C LYS A 23 -25.20 22.11 56.05
N SER A 24 -24.33 21.37 56.75
CA SER A 24 -24.53 20.78 58.12
C SER A 24 -23.35 19.81 58.41
N ILE A 25 -22.49 20.00 59.43
CA ILE A 25 -22.54 19.50 60.86
C ILE A 25 -22.51 17.96 60.94
N LYS A 26 -21.71 17.21 61.74
CA LYS A 26 -20.56 17.35 62.68
C LYS A 26 -20.07 15.92 63.07
N LEU A 27 -18.77 15.78 63.43
CA LEU A 27 -18.10 14.94 64.48
C LEU A 27 -18.41 13.41 64.56
N THR A 28 -17.51 12.45 64.86
CA THR A 28 -16.31 12.42 65.73
C THR A 28 -15.55 11.10 65.58
N ASP A 29 -14.26 11.15 65.92
CA ASP A 29 -13.37 10.13 66.50
C ASP A 29 -13.17 8.75 65.82
N THR A 30 -11.90 8.45 65.49
CA THR A 30 -11.10 7.42 66.18
C THR A 30 -9.67 7.45 65.65
N SER A 31 -8.72 7.72 66.55
CA SER A 31 -7.29 7.51 66.34
C SER A 31 -7.00 6.02 66.16
N VAL A 32 -6.32 5.63 65.07
CA VAL A 32 -5.46 4.43 65.09
C VAL A 32 -4.17 4.74 64.33
N THR A 33 -3.09 4.81 65.11
CA THR A 33 -1.71 4.70 64.65
C THR A 33 -1.52 3.38 63.91
N PHE A 34 -1.13 3.44 62.63
CA PHE A 34 -0.40 2.36 61.97
C PHE A 34 0.80 2.97 61.24
N ALA A 35 1.90 3.08 61.97
CA ALA A 35 3.21 3.01 61.36
C ALA A 35 3.41 1.56 60.86
N MET A 36 4.17 1.42 59.76
CA MET A 36 4.57 0.20 59.05
C MET A 36 3.79 -0.13 57.75
N LYS A 37 3.93 0.72 56.72
CA LYS A 37 3.92 0.25 55.32
C LYS A 37 4.57 1.19 54.26
N ASP A 38 5.57 2.00 54.61
CA ASP A 38 6.19 2.95 53.66
C ASP A 38 7.58 2.56 53.11
N ILE A 39 8.01 1.30 53.29
CA ILE A 39 9.37 0.88 52.88
C ILE A 39 9.38 0.18 51.50
N GLU A 40 8.27 -0.45 51.07
CA GLU A 40 8.23 -1.14 49.76
C GLU A 40 7.92 -0.21 48.58
N GLY A 41 7.02 0.77 48.74
CA GLY A 41 6.67 1.72 47.68
C GLY A 41 7.83 2.64 47.29
N ASN A 42 8.63 3.11 48.27
CA ASN A 42 9.78 3.97 48.01
C ASN A 42 10.98 3.20 47.40
N LYS A 43 11.10 1.90 47.68
CA LYS A 43 12.17 1.04 47.13
C LYS A 43 11.90 0.66 45.68
N LEU A 44 10.64 0.40 45.30
CA LEU A 44 10.22 0.20 43.91
C LEU A 44 10.46 1.45 43.04
N ILE A 45 10.05 2.63 43.52
CA ILE A 45 10.26 3.91 42.80
C ILE A 45 11.75 4.27 42.69
N ALA A 46 12.56 3.96 43.72
CA ALA A 46 14.02 4.18 43.68
C ALA A 46 14.76 3.17 42.77
N THR A 47 14.23 1.95 42.63
CA THR A 47 14.78 0.94 41.70
C THR A 47 14.45 1.30 40.26
N ASP A 48 13.22 1.74 39.98
CA ASP A 48 12.85 2.31 38.68
C ASP A 48 13.68 3.54 38.33
N LYS A 49 13.92 4.46 39.28
CA LYS A 49 14.82 5.60 39.05
C LYS A 49 16.25 5.18 38.73
N LYS A 50 16.82 4.22 39.49
CA LYS A 50 18.17 3.71 39.20
C LYS A 50 18.27 3.03 37.83
N VAL A 51 17.23 2.27 37.44
CA VAL A 51 17.16 1.62 36.12
C VAL A 51 17.02 2.66 35.01
N ILE A 52 16.15 3.66 35.18
CA ILE A 52 16.00 4.78 34.25
C ILE A 52 17.30 5.59 34.13
N ASP A 53 17.98 5.86 35.25
CA ASP A 53 19.27 6.56 35.28
C ASP A 53 20.36 5.76 34.58
N GLN A 54 20.42 4.43 34.79
CA GLN A 54 21.34 3.55 34.08
C GLN A 54 21.06 3.50 32.57
N ILE A 55 19.79 3.38 32.17
CA ILE A 55 19.39 3.45 30.76
C ILE A 55 19.81 4.80 30.18
N GLY A 56 19.55 5.90 30.88
CA GLY A 56 19.94 7.25 30.46
C GLY A 56 21.45 7.46 30.38
N GLN A 57 22.25 6.79 31.22
CA GLN A 57 23.70 6.79 31.14
C GLN A 57 24.18 5.97 29.93
N LEU A 58 23.58 4.80 29.70
CA LEU A 58 23.93 3.90 28.60
C LEU A 58 23.58 4.52 27.24
N THR A 59 22.41 5.17 27.13
CA THR A 59 21.98 5.89 25.93
C THR A 59 22.88 7.09 25.64
N ARG A 60 23.33 7.84 26.67
CA ARG A 60 24.30 8.93 26.49
C ARG A 60 25.65 8.41 26.03
N ASN A 61 26.18 7.36 26.66
CA ASN A 61 27.45 6.76 26.24
C ASN A 61 27.38 6.25 24.79
N LEU A 62 26.27 5.62 24.40
CA LEU A 62 26.04 5.18 23.01
C LEU A 62 25.99 6.39 22.06
N HIS A 63 25.24 7.43 22.42
CA HIS A 63 25.12 8.65 21.63
C HIS A 63 26.46 9.37 21.45
N ASP A 64 27.22 9.54 22.53
CA ASP A 64 28.55 10.17 22.51
C ASP A 64 29.54 9.34 21.68
N SER A 65 29.49 8.00 21.78
CA SER A 65 30.31 7.10 20.96
C SER A 65 29.95 7.19 19.47
N LEU A 66 28.66 7.21 19.12
CA LEU A 66 28.18 7.39 17.75
C LEU A 66 28.60 8.74 17.17
N ARG A 67 28.60 9.78 17.99
CA ARG A 67 29.01 11.14 17.63
C ARG A 67 30.52 11.26 17.44
N GLU A 68 31.32 10.67 18.33
CA GLU A 68 32.78 10.68 18.26
C GLU A 68 33.31 9.93 17.02
N LEU A 69 32.59 8.89 16.59
CA LEU A 69 32.86 8.14 15.37
C LEU A 69 32.31 8.81 14.09
N GLY A 70 31.59 9.93 14.20
CA GLY A 70 31.03 10.69 13.07
C GLY A 70 29.80 10.05 12.41
N TYR A 71 29.12 9.12 13.08
CA TYR A 71 27.92 8.44 12.58
C TYR A 71 26.61 9.16 12.91
N ASP A 72 26.63 10.17 13.77
CA ASP A 72 25.46 11.00 14.12
C ASP A 72 24.79 11.60 12.87
N LYS A 73 25.57 12.22 11.99
CA LYS A 73 25.09 12.83 10.74
C LYS A 73 24.63 11.80 9.72
N ARG A 74 25.25 10.62 9.68
CA ARG A 74 24.83 9.53 8.79
C ARG A 74 23.50 8.94 9.24
N LEU A 75 23.34 8.65 10.52
CA LEU A 75 22.10 8.12 11.07
C LEU A 75 20.94 9.13 10.96
N GLU A 76 21.23 10.42 11.16
CA GLU A 76 20.26 11.50 10.94
C GLU A 76 19.83 11.59 9.46
N SER A 77 20.79 11.48 8.52
CA SER A 77 20.49 11.43 7.09
C SER A 77 19.67 10.20 6.68
N ILE A 78 19.95 9.04 7.29
CA ILE A 78 19.20 7.80 7.08
C ILE A 78 17.76 7.96 7.57
N ALA A 79 17.60 8.45 8.80
CA ALA A 79 16.30 8.67 9.41
C ALA A 79 15.46 9.69 8.61
N ALA A 80 16.10 10.70 8.01
CA ALA A 80 15.44 11.67 7.15
C ALA A 80 14.98 11.09 5.79
N GLY A 81 15.64 10.05 5.27
CA GLY A 81 15.28 9.43 3.99
C GLY A 81 14.07 8.47 4.07
N VAL A 82 13.79 7.89 5.24
CA VAL A 82 12.69 6.92 5.40
C VAL A 82 11.31 7.53 5.10
N PRO A 83 10.94 8.72 5.64
CA PRO A 83 9.68 9.38 5.26
C PRO A 83 9.58 9.66 3.76
N GLU A 84 10.68 10.07 3.12
CA GLU A 84 10.71 10.33 1.68
C GLU A 84 10.45 9.05 0.86
N ALA A 85 10.98 7.91 1.29
CA ALA A 85 10.70 6.61 0.67
C ALA A 85 9.22 6.20 0.86
N GLN A 86 8.66 6.46 2.04
CA GLN A 86 7.25 6.20 2.31
C GLN A 86 6.35 7.02 1.38
N ASP A 87 6.59 8.33 1.26
CA ASP A 87 5.82 9.21 0.37
C ASP A 87 5.89 8.74 -1.09
N LYS A 88 7.09 8.31 -1.54
CA LYS A 88 7.32 7.76 -2.87
C LYS A 88 6.58 6.44 -3.10
N LEU A 89 6.54 5.54 -2.11
CA LEU A 89 5.77 4.29 -2.20
C LEU A 89 4.26 4.56 -2.21
N SER A 90 3.79 5.49 -1.37
CA SER A 90 2.38 5.93 -1.40
C SER A 90 2.00 6.52 -2.75
N TYR A 91 2.87 7.34 -3.34
CA TYR A 91 2.69 7.86 -4.69
C TYR A 91 2.55 6.74 -5.73
N VAL A 92 3.40 5.71 -5.66
CA VAL A 92 3.34 4.54 -6.56
C VAL A 92 2.02 3.78 -6.38
N ALA A 93 1.58 3.57 -5.13
CA ALA A 93 0.32 2.89 -4.84
C ALA A 93 -0.87 3.64 -5.45
N THR A 94 -0.98 4.95 -5.21
CA THR A 94 -2.05 5.80 -5.78
C THR A 94 -2.02 5.79 -7.31
N LYS A 95 -0.84 5.87 -7.92
CA LYS A 95 -0.73 5.84 -9.39
C LYS A 95 -1.13 4.50 -9.99
N THR A 96 -0.81 3.40 -9.30
CA THR A 96 -1.19 2.05 -9.71
C THR A 96 -2.70 1.84 -9.60
N GLU A 97 -3.31 2.33 -8.52
CA GLU A 97 -4.76 2.29 -8.32
C GLU A 97 -5.49 3.08 -9.41
N GLN A 98 -5.06 4.31 -9.68
CA GLN A 98 -5.63 5.16 -10.73
C GLN A 98 -5.55 4.52 -12.12
N ALA A 99 -4.43 3.88 -12.44
CA ALA A 99 -4.26 3.20 -13.72
C ALA A 99 -5.14 1.95 -13.85
N ALA A 100 -5.26 1.17 -12.76
CA ALA A 100 -6.13 0.01 -12.72
C ALA A 100 -7.60 0.43 -12.88
N GLU A 101 -8.03 1.49 -12.19
CA GLU A 101 -9.39 2.04 -12.29
C GLU A 101 -9.70 2.52 -13.72
N ARG A 102 -8.81 3.32 -14.33
CA ARG A 102 -8.98 3.78 -15.72
C ARG A 102 -9.06 2.61 -16.71
N THR A 103 -8.19 1.61 -16.55
CA THR A 103 -8.16 0.43 -17.41
C THR A 103 -9.45 -0.39 -17.28
N LEU A 104 -9.92 -0.59 -16.05
CA LEU A 104 -11.14 -1.32 -15.77
C LEU A 104 -12.35 -0.60 -16.36
N ASN A 105 -12.49 0.70 -16.10
CA ASN A 105 -13.59 1.53 -16.62
C ASN A 105 -13.64 1.51 -18.15
N ALA A 106 -12.49 1.67 -18.81
CA ALA A 106 -12.43 1.60 -20.27
C ALA A 106 -12.84 0.21 -20.80
N THR A 107 -12.45 -0.86 -20.10
CA THR A 107 -12.84 -2.23 -20.45
C THR A 107 -14.34 -2.46 -20.25
N GLU A 108 -14.92 -1.98 -19.14
CA GLU A 108 -16.35 -2.04 -18.84
C GLU A 108 -17.20 -1.33 -19.89
N ILE A 109 -16.69 -0.25 -20.49
CA ILE A 109 -17.35 0.45 -21.60
C ILE A 109 -17.17 -0.29 -22.94
N ALA A 110 -15.97 -0.82 -23.21
CA ALA A 110 -15.66 -1.46 -24.49
C ALA A 110 -16.36 -2.82 -24.70
N MET A 111 -16.43 -3.64 -23.64
CA MET A 111 -17.02 -4.99 -23.70
C MET A 111 -18.47 -5.01 -24.24
N PRO A 112 -19.43 -4.23 -23.73
CA PRO A 112 -20.81 -4.27 -24.23
C PRO A 112 -20.94 -3.77 -25.67
N ILE A 113 -20.03 -2.89 -26.12
CA ILE A 113 -20.00 -2.45 -27.53
C ILE A 113 -19.64 -3.64 -28.43
N GLN A 114 -18.60 -4.39 -28.07
CA GLN A 114 -18.16 -5.58 -28.80
C GLN A 114 -19.19 -6.71 -28.76
N GLU A 115 -19.82 -6.93 -27.61
CA GLU A 115 -20.88 -7.92 -27.45
C GLU A 115 -22.10 -7.60 -28.32
N ARG A 116 -22.50 -6.32 -28.38
CA ARG A 116 -23.60 -5.86 -29.24
C ARG A 116 -23.29 -6.06 -30.72
N LEU A 117 -22.10 -5.66 -31.15
CA LEU A 117 -21.65 -5.81 -32.54
C LEU A 117 -21.67 -7.29 -32.96
N SER A 118 -21.16 -8.18 -32.11
CA SER A 118 -21.18 -9.63 -32.34
C SER A 118 -22.61 -10.19 -32.37
N THR A 119 -23.44 -9.85 -31.38
CA THR A 119 -24.82 -10.34 -31.27
C THR A 119 -25.67 -9.91 -32.47
N ASP A 120 -25.60 -8.64 -32.86
CA ASP A 120 -26.36 -8.10 -33.99
C ASP A 120 -25.90 -8.75 -35.32
N ALA A 121 -24.59 -8.96 -35.50
CA ALA A 121 -24.05 -9.66 -36.68
C ALA A 121 -24.51 -11.12 -36.76
N ILE A 122 -24.46 -11.86 -35.65
CA ILE A 122 -24.91 -13.26 -35.59
C ILE A 122 -26.41 -13.35 -35.88
N HIS A 123 -27.19 -12.43 -35.30
CA HIS A 123 -28.64 -12.37 -35.51
C HIS A 123 -28.98 -12.10 -36.98
N LEU A 124 -28.36 -11.08 -37.61
CA LEU A 124 -28.55 -10.78 -39.03
C LEU A 124 -28.12 -11.95 -39.92
N SER A 125 -26.97 -12.58 -39.64
CA SER A 125 -26.48 -13.75 -40.38
C SER A 125 -27.49 -14.91 -40.34
N LYS A 126 -28.07 -15.19 -39.16
CA LYS A 126 -29.11 -16.21 -39.00
C LYS A 126 -30.36 -15.85 -39.80
N GLN A 127 -30.79 -14.58 -39.75
CA GLN A 127 -31.96 -14.12 -40.51
C GLN A 127 -31.72 -14.24 -42.03
N TRP A 128 -30.53 -13.91 -42.52
CA TRP A 128 -30.17 -14.07 -43.94
C TRP A 128 -30.18 -15.53 -44.39
N LYS A 129 -29.62 -16.45 -43.59
CA LYS A 129 -29.65 -17.89 -43.90
C LYS A 129 -31.09 -18.40 -43.99
N GLN A 130 -31.92 -18.07 -43.02
CA GLN A 130 -33.33 -18.48 -43.01
C GLN A 130 -34.12 -17.84 -44.17
N ALA A 131 -33.88 -16.57 -44.48
CA ALA A 131 -34.52 -15.88 -45.60
C ALA A 131 -34.16 -16.54 -46.94
N LEU A 132 -32.89 -16.92 -47.13
CA LEU A 132 -32.42 -17.59 -48.34
C LEU A 132 -33.05 -18.98 -48.53
N GLU A 133 -33.15 -19.78 -47.47
CA GLU A 133 -33.84 -21.08 -47.50
C GLU A 133 -35.33 -20.92 -47.81
N THR A 134 -35.99 -19.95 -47.18
CA THR A 134 -37.43 -19.71 -47.38
C THR A 134 -37.71 -19.19 -48.78
N GLN A 135 -36.82 -18.36 -49.36
CA GLN A 135 -37.00 -17.78 -50.69
C GLN A 135 -37.10 -18.84 -51.80
N GLN A 136 -36.47 -20.02 -51.62
CA GLN A 136 -36.55 -21.13 -52.57
C GLN A 136 -37.93 -21.82 -52.57
N THR A 137 -38.66 -21.76 -51.46
CA THR A 137 -39.92 -22.49 -51.26
C THR A 137 -41.14 -21.56 -51.25
N ASN A 138 -41.03 -20.37 -50.69
CA ASN A 138 -42.07 -19.35 -50.65
C ASN A 138 -41.45 -17.93 -50.70
N PRO A 139 -41.39 -17.29 -51.88
CA PRO A 139 -40.75 -15.99 -52.04
C PRO A 139 -41.48 -14.88 -51.27
N ASP A 140 -40.78 -14.20 -50.36
CA ASP A 140 -41.30 -13.05 -49.60
C ASP A 140 -40.42 -11.83 -49.81
N THR A 141 -40.83 -11.00 -50.78
CA THR A 141 -40.07 -9.82 -51.20
C THR A 141 -40.04 -8.74 -50.12
N GLU A 142 -41.10 -8.60 -49.31
CA GLU A 142 -41.17 -7.56 -48.28
C GLU A 142 -40.27 -7.91 -47.09
N LYS A 143 -40.26 -9.18 -46.65
CA LYS A 143 -39.32 -9.65 -45.62
C LYS A 143 -37.86 -9.48 -46.05
N PHE A 144 -37.56 -9.74 -47.33
CA PHE A 144 -36.22 -9.58 -47.87
C PHE A 144 -35.77 -8.10 -47.92
N LYS A 145 -36.66 -7.19 -48.32
CA LYS A 145 -36.40 -5.74 -48.27
C LYS A 145 -36.17 -5.25 -46.85
N LEU A 146 -36.98 -5.69 -45.89
CA LEU A 146 -36.81 -5.33 -44.48
C LEU A 146 -35.45 -5.78 -43.96
N LEU A 147 -35.03 -7.00 -44.31
CA LEU A 147 -33.73 -7.54 -43.91
C LEU A 147 -32.55 -6.77 -44.53
N LEU A 148 -32.69 -6.32 -45.78
CA LEU A 148 -31.72 -5.43 -46.43
C LEU A 148 -31.60 -4.10 -45.69
N ILE A 149 -32.72 -3.46 -45.33
CA ILE A 149 -32.74 -2.21 -44.57
C ILE A 149 -32.07 -2.40 -43.21
N ASN A 150 -32.42 -3.46 -42.47
CA ASN A 150 -31.81 -3.77 -41.17
C ASN A 150 -30.30 -4.00 -41.28
N THR A 151 -29.85 -4.63 -42.37
CA THR A 151 -28.42 -4.86 -42.62
C THR A 151 -27.68 -3.56 -42.89
N LEU A 152 -28.23 -2.68 -43.73
CA LEU A 152 -27.65 -1.36 -43.99
C LEU A 152 -27.57 -0.52 -42.71
N GLN A 153 -28.64 -0.51 -41.91
CA GLN A 153 -28.64 0.18 -40.61
C GLN A 153 -27.60 -0.38 -39.63
N TYR A 154 -27.36 -1.68 -39.65
CA TYR A 154 -26.29 -2.29 -38.86
C TYR A 154 -24.91 -1.84 -39.37
N LEU A 155 -24.68 -1.89 -40.68
CA LEU A 155 -23.43 -1.45 -41.31
C LEU A 155 -23.12 0.02 -41.03
N ASP A 156 -24.13 0.90 -41.04
CA ASP A 156 -23.99 2.33 -40.73
C ASP A 156 -23.54 2.58 -39.29
N LYS A 157 -23.85 1.66 -38.35
CA LYS A 157 -23.47 1.75 -36.93
C LYS A 157 -22.06 1.22 -36.64
N ILE A 158 -21.49 0.39 -37.53
CA ILE A 158 -20.17 -0.22 -37.31
C ILE A 158 -19.07 0.84 -37.10
N PRO A 159 -18.94 1.89 -37.93
CA PRO A 159 -17.87 2.88 -37.75
C PRO A 159 -17.96 3.58 -36.39
N GLU A 160 -19.16 3.93 -35.93
CA GLU A 160 -19.37 4.56 -34.63
C GLU A 160 -18.93 3.64 -33.49
N GLN A 161 -19.38 2.38 -33.50
CA GLN A 161 -19.04 1.39 -32.46
C GLN A 161 -17.54 1.02 -32.47
N ALA A 162 -16.95 0.89 -33.65
CA ALA A 162 -15.52 0.62 -33.82
C ALA A 162 -14.68 1.79 -33.28
N ASN A 163 -15.05 3.03 -33.60
CA ASN A 163 -14.38 4.22 -33.09
C ASN A 163 -14.55 4.35 -31.57
N ALA A 164 -15.74 4.07 -31.04
CA ALA A 164 -15.99 4.09 -29.60
C ALA A 164 -15.13 3.06 -28.86
N THR A 165 -14.99 1.84 -29.41
CA THR A 165 -14.09 0.83 -28.85
C THR A 165 -12.64 1.27 -28.93
N ASN A 166 -12.20 1.80 -30.08
CA ASN A 166 -10.83 2.26 -30.26
C ASN A 166 -10.47 3.39 -29.29
N ALA A 167 -11.42 4.29 -29.00
CA ALA A 167 -11.24 5.31 -27.97
C ALA A 167 -10.98 4.71 -26.58
N GLN A 168 -11.67 3.62 -26.21
CA GLN A 168 -11.41 2.92 -24.95
C GLN A 168 -10.05 2.21 -24.95
N LEU A 169 -9.64 1.63 -26.07
CA LEU A 169 -8.29 1.02 -26.20
C LEU A 169 -7.18 2.08 -26.04
N LEU A 170 -7.38 3.28 -26.59
CA LEU A 170 -6.48 4.41 -26.38
C LEU A 170 -6.47 4.88 -24.92
N GLU A 171 -7.62 4.88 -24.24
CA GLU A 171 -7.70 5.19 -22.81
C GLU A 171 -6.92 4.18 -21.97
N ILE A 172 -7.02 2.88 -22.28
CA ILE A 172 -6.21 1.82 -21.64
C ILE A 172 -4.72 2.06 -21.88
N MET A 173 -4.33 2.36 -23.12
CA MET A 173 -2.94 2.63 -23.49
C MET A 173 -2.39 3.86 -22.74
N MET A 174 -3.16 4.94 -22.66
CA MET A 174 -2.78 6.12 -21.89
C MET A 174 -2.73 5.82 -20.41
N ALA A 175 -3.66 5.04 -19.86
CA ALA A 175 -3.65 4.67 -18.46
C ALA A 175 -2.40 3.88 -18.03
N GLN A 176 -1.64 3.29 -18.98
CA GLN A 176 -0.40 2.57 -18.74
C GLN A 176 0.85 3.47 -18.59
N ASP A 177 0.74 4.77 -18.88
CA ASP A 177 1.84 5.75 -18.76
C ASP A 177 2.42 5.85 -17.33
N PHE A 178 1.65 5.44 -16.31
CA PHE A 178 2.11 5.36 -14.93
C PHE A 178 3.28 4.40 -14.73
N GLN A 179 3.46 3.39 -15.59
CA GLN A 179 4.51 2.38 -15.43
C GLN A 179 5.92 3.01 -15.49
N ASP A 180 6.16 3.97 -16.37
CA ASP A 180 7.47 4.63 -16.47
C ASP A 180 7.77 5.42 -15.19
N LEU A 181 6.78 6.20 -14.75
CA LEU A 181 6.96 7.08 -13.60
C LEU A 181 7.07 6.29 -12.28
N THR A 182 6.25 5.25 -12.12
CA THR A 182 6.34 4.36 -10.94
C THR A 182 7.61 3.53 -10.96
N GLY A 183 8.06 3.05 -12.13
CA GLY A 183 9.34 2.34 -12.28
C GLY A 183 10.54 3.19 -11.88
N GLN A 184 10.56 4.47 -12.29
CA GLN A 184 11.60 5.42 -11.87
C GLN A 184 11.59 5.66 -10.35
N VAL A 185 10.41 5.76 -9.74
CA VAL A 185 10.27 5.98 -8.30
C VAL A 185 10.72 4.75 -7.52
N ILE A 186 10.31 3.54 -7.92
CA ILE A 186 10.76 2.27 -7.32
C ILE A 186 12.28 2.17 -7.41
N LYS A 187 12.87 2.45 -8.58
CA LYS A 187 14.32 2.42 -8.74
C LYS A 187 15.01 3.36 -7.74
N LYS A 188 14.52 4.57 -7.54
CA LYS A 188 15.08 5.51 -6.54
C LYS A 188 14.97 4.98 -5.11
N ILE A 189 13.83 4.39 -4.75
CA ILE A 189 13.64 3.77 -3.43
C ILE A 189 14.61 2.60 -3.24
N THR A 190 14.76 1.73 -4.25
CA THR A 190 15.72 0.61 -4.19
C THR A 190 17.15 1.10 -3.95
N HIS A 191 17.60 2.14 -4.66
CA HIS A 191 18.94 2.70 -4.44
C HIS A 191 19.08 3.30 -3.03
N MET A 192 18.02 3.95 -2.53
CA MET A 192 18.01 4.48 -1.16
C MET A 192 18.15 3.34 -0.15
N VAL A 193 17.32 2.29 -0.25
CA VAL A 193 17.37 1.12 0.65
C VAL A 193 18.74 0.44 0.61
N GLN A 194 19.34 0.25 -0.57
CA GLN A 194 20.69 -0.31 -0.71
C GLN A 194 21.76 0.56 -0.03
N SER A 195 21.61 1.88 -0.09
CA SER A 195 22.52 2.82 0.58
C SER A 195 22.34 2.74 2.10
N LEU A 196 21.09 2.68 2.58
CA LEU A 196 20.76 2.49 4.00
C LEU A 196 21.34 1.17 4.54
N GLU A 197 21.18 0.09 3.80
CA GLU A 197 21.69 -1.24 4.15
C GLU A 197 23.22 -1.21 4.29
N LYS A 198 23.92 -0.63 3.31
CA LYS A 198 25.38 -0.49 3.35
C LYS A 198 25.84 0.33 4.55
N ASP A 199 25.22 1.49 4.80
CA ASP A 199 25.60 2.34 5.92
C ASP A 199 25.37 1.65 7.28
N LEU A 200 24.32 0.84 7.40
CA LEU A 200 24.04 0.07 8.61
C LEU A 200 25.04 -1.08 8.80
N ILE A 201 25.43 -1.78 7.72
CA ILE A 201 26.48 -2.80 7.76
C ILE A 201 27.83 -2.18 8.14
N ASP A 202 28.18 -1.03 7.55
CA ASP A 202 29.43 -0.33 7.87
C ASP A 202 29.45 0.11 9.35
N LEU A 203 28.31 0.58 9.89
CA LEU A 203 28.17 0.89 11.31
C LEU A 203 28.35 -0.36 12.18
N LEU A 204 27.70 -1.47 11.84
CA LEU A 204 27.84 -2.73 12.60
C LEU A 204 29.29 -3.23 12.58
N LEU A 205 29.94 -3.27 11.42
CA LEU A 205 31.34 -3.68 11.28
C LEU A 205 32.30 -2.79 12.07
N ALA A 206 32.06 -1.49 12.13
CA ALA A 206 32.86 -0.56 12.93
C ALA A 206 32.69 -0.77 14.44
N ASN A 207 31.55 -1.33 14.88
CA ASN A 207 31.21 -1.53 16.29
C ASN A 207 31.40 -2.98 16.78
N VAL A 208 31.74 -3.93 15.90
CA VAL A 208 32.15 -5.28 16.31
C VAL A 208 33.56 -5.19 16.91
N PRO A 209 33.75 -5.47 18.21
CA PRO A 209 35.10 -5.62 18.75
C PRO A 209 35.77 -6.76 17.98
N THR A 210 37.00 -6.53 17.51
CA THR A 210 37.84 -7.54 16.83
C THR A 210 38.24 -8.66 17.80
N LYS A 211 37.28 -9.37 18.37
CA LYS A 211 37.45 -10.70 18.93
C LYS A 211 36.90 -11.66 17.89
N LYS A 212 37.80 -12.07 16.99
CA LYS A 212 37.61 -13.25 16.14
C LYS A 212 37.25 -14.43 17.05
N ASN A 213 35.98 -14.76 17.14
CA ASN A 213 35.54 -16.12 17.42
C ASN A 213 35.02 -16.66 16.09
N PRO A 214 35.68 -17.67 15.48
CA PRO A 214 35.16 -18.31 14.29
C PRO A 214 34.00 -19.19 14.75
N ILE A 215 32.79 -18.64 14.73
CA ILE A 215 31.58 -19.46 14.82
C ILE A 215 31.07 -19.57 13.40
N ALA A 216 30.97 -20.81 12.96
CA ALA A 216 30.66 -21.24 11.62
C ALA A 216 29.41 -20.56 11.05
N ASP A 217 29.52 -20.23 9.77
CA ASP A 217 28.47 -19.72 8.91
C ASP A 217 27.46 -20.85 8.65
N GLU A 218 26.45 -20.95 9.50
CA GLU A 218 25.32 -21.85 9.34
C GLU A 218 24.05 -21.07 9.70
N GLY A 219 23.39 -20.47 8.71
CA GLY A 219 22.23 -19.62 9.01
C GLY A 219 21.52 -18.96 7.84
N LEU A 220 20.78 -19.76 7.06
CA LEU A 220 19.40 -19.44 6.66
C LEU A 220 19.17 -18.15 5.84
N MET A 221 19.67 -18.13 4.61
CA MET A 221 19.12 -17.27 3.54
C MET A 221 18.45 -18.15 2.47
N ASN A 222 17.34 -18.79 2.84
CA ASN A 222 16.49 -19.54 1.91
C ASN A 222 15.46 -18.61 1.25
N GLY A 223 15.94 -17.79 0.32
CA GLY A 223 15.10 -17.22 -0.75
C GLY A 223 15.23 -18.07 -2.01
N PRO A 224 14.28 -18.00 -2.97
CA PRO A 224 14.41 -18.71 -4.24
C PRO A 224 15.71 -18.30 -4.94
N VAL A 225 16.55 -19.29 -5.24
CA VAL A 225 17.89 -19.09 -5.79
C VAL A 225 17.80 -18.53 -7.20
N ILE A 226 18.29 -17.29 -7.38
CA ILE A 226 18.21 -16.56 -8.65
C ILE A 226 19.48 -16.75 -9.50
N ASN A 227 20.55 -17.34 -8.95
CA ASN A 227 21.80 -17.62 -9.66
C ASN A 227 22.53 -18.85 -9.09
N PRO A 228 22.41 -20.03 -9.73
CA PRO A 228 23.02 -21.27 -9.25
C PRO A 228 24.55 -21.31 -9.39
N GLU A 229 25.16 -20.45 -10.22
CA GLU A 229 26.61 -20.48 -10.46
C GLU A 229 27.44 -19.74 -9.39
N LYS A 230 26.81 -18.98 -8.49
CA LYS A 230 27.52 -18.15 -7.48
C LYS A 230 27.37 -18.62 -6.04
N GLN A 231 26.68 -19.72 -5.79
CA GLN A 231 26.50 -20.30 -4.46
C GLN A 231 26.96 -21.75 -4.49
N SER A 232 28.04 -22.09 -3.76
CA SER A 232 28.55 -23.47 -3.68
C SER A 232 27.68 -24.40 -2.83
N ASN A 233 26.61 -23.87 -2.23
CA ASN A 233 25.67 -24.59 -1.35
C ASN A 233 24.32 -24.83 -2.02
N VAL A 234 24.27 -24.89 -3.36
CA VAL A 234 23.06 -25.30 -4.10
C VAL A 234 23.27 -26.73 -4.55
N VAL A 235 22.54 -27.64 -3.90
CA VAL A 235 22.46 -29.04 -4.32
C VAL A 235 21.60 -29.09 -5.59
N CYS A 236 22.25 -29.23 -6.73
CA CYS A 236 21.57 -29.21 -8.04
C CYS A 236 21.22 -30.62 -8.57
N ASN A 237 21.81 -31.68 -8.02
CA ASN A 237 21.66 -33.05 -8.55
C ASN A 237 21.30 -34.07 -7.45
N GLN A 238 20.54 -35.09 -7.83
CA GLN A 238 20.05 -36.17 -6.94
C GLN A 238 21.18 -36.94 -6.24
N ASP A 239 22.34 -37.11 -6.88
CA ASP A 239 23.49 -37.80 -6.28
C ASP A 239 24.03 -37.06 -5.03
N GLN A 240 23.97 -35.73 -5.04
CA GLN A 240 24.39 -34.90 -3.89
C GLN A 240 23.35 -34.91 -2.75
N VAL A 241 22.09 -35.22 -3.07
CA VAL A 241 21.04 -35.46 -2.07
C VAL A 241 21.30 -36.78 -1.36
N ASP A 242 21.65 -37.82 -2.10
CA ASP A 242 21.95 -39.15 -1.56
C ASP A 242 23.22 -39.11 -0.67
N ASP A 243 24.25 -38.36 -1.05
CA ASP A 243 25.44 -38.13 -0.23
C ASP A 243 25.14 -37.38 1.08
N LEU A 244 24.22 -36.41 1.04
CA LEU A 244 23.80 -35.66 2.22
C LEU A 244 23.00 -36.55 3.18
N LEU A 245 22.11 -37.40 2.65
CA LEU A 245 21.35 -38.37 3.44
C LEU A 245 22.25 -39.42 4.10
N ALA A 246 23.25 -39.91 3.37
CA ALA A 246 24.26 -40.84 3.90
C ALA A 246 25.09 -40.19 5.03
N SER A 247 25.40 -38.90 4.94
CA SER A 247 26.14 -38.16 5.98
C SER A 247 25.33 -37.94 7.26
N LEU A 248 24.00 -37.93 7.16
CA LEU A 248 23.05 -37.78 8.27
C LEU A 248 22.63 -39.12 8.89
N GLY A 249 23.12 -40.24 8.34
CA GLY A 249 22.91 -41.58 8.89
C GLY A 249 21.59 -42.24 8.50
N PHE A 250 21.00 -41.87 7.37
CA PHE A 250 19.90 -42.58 6.71
C PHE A 250 20.37 -43.38 5.50
#